data_AF-X1ATX6-F1
#
_entry.id   AF-X1ATX6-F1
#
_cell.length_a   1.000
_cell.length_b   1.000
_cell.length_c   1.000
_cell.angle_alpha   90.00
_cell.angle_beta   90.00
_cell.angle_gamma   90.00
#
_symmetry.space_group_name_H-M   'P 1'
#
loop_
_entity.id
_entity.type
_entity.pdbx_description
1 polymer ?
#
loop_
_entity_poly.entity_id
_entity_poly.type
_entity_poly.pdbx_seq_one_letter_code
_entity_poly.pdbx_strand_id
1 'polypeptide(L)'
;MQEIVLYEFPSDGNYIFPQITLARQGKFEEEILKLEKVTFYRFGNNYQIYRRGRFDSQTVYLTSRVPEKAAEKRAISELSLWQIGQKLSLEKTKPKPDEEKIRKLAVDFHGRIAIPLATFLMGLITVPLAIK
;
A
#
# COMPACT_ATOMS: atom_id res chain seq x y z
N MET A 1 -0.90 -3.01 10.21
CA MET A 1 -1.99 -2.14 9.72
C MET A 1 -2.97 -1.91 10.86
N GLN A 2 -3.62 -0.75 10.88
CA GLN A 2 -4.62 -0.39 11.90
C GLN A 2 -5.98 -0.19 11.22
N GLU A 3 -7.07 -0.49 11.94
CA GLU A 3 -8.46 -0.30 11.49
C GLU A 3 -8.78 -0.91 10.11
N ILE A 4 -8.84 -2.24 10.07
CA ILE A 4 -9.04 -3.01 8.84
C ILE A 4 -10.53 -3.31 8.67
N VAL A 5 -11.02 -3.12 7.44
CA VAL A 5 -12.37 -3.51 7.01
C VAL A 5 -12.24 -4.51 5.88
N LEU A 6 -12.84 -5.70 6.05
CA LEU A 6 -12.90 -6.74 5.03
C LEU A 6 -14.34 -6.95 4.58
N TYR A 7 -14.51 -7.05 3.27
CA TYR A 7 -15.77 -7.40 2.62
C TYR A 7 -15.63 -8.78 1.99
N GLU A 8 -16.42 -9.73 2.47
CA GLU A 8 -16.40 -11.10 1.99
C GLU A 8 -17.77 -11.46 1.41
N PHE A 9 -17.80 -11.91 0.15
CA PHE A 9 -19.01 -12.39 -0.51
C PHE A 9 -19.00 -13.92 -0.49
N PRO A 10 -19.80 -14.57 0.37
CA PRO A 10 -19.82 -16.02 0.46
C PRO A 10 -20.27 -16.63 -0.88
N SER A 11 -19.52 -17.61 -1.37
CA SER A 11 -19.78 -18.29 -2.65
C SER A 11 -21.05 -19.14 -2.63
N ASP A 12 -21.47 -19.59 -1.45
CA ASP A 12 -22.50 -20.63 -1.26
C ASP A 12 -23.95 -20.09 -1.26
N GLY A 13 -24.21 -18.96 -1.92
CA GLY A 13 -25.57 -18.46 -2.04
C GLY A 13 -25.69 -17.16 -2.81
N ASN A 14 -26.93 -16.82 -3.17
CA ASN A 14 -27.27 -15.57 -3.85
C ASN A 14 -27.31 -14.40 -2.84
N TYR A 15 -26.20 -14.17 -2.15
CA TYR A 15 -26.07 -13.12 -1.13
C TYR A 15 -25.89 -11.76 -1.81
N ILE A 16 -26.86 -10.87 -1.63
CA ILE A 16 -26.80 -9.49 -2.15
C ILE A 16 -25.79 -8.64 -1.34
N PHE A 17 -25.59 -8.98 -0.07
CA PHE A 17 -24.74 -8.23 0.85
C PHE A 17 -23.49 -9.01 1.26
N PRO A 18 -22.33 -8.34 1.35
CA PRO A 18 -21.14 -8.96 1.89
C PRO A 18 -21.26 -9.17 3.40
N GLN A 19 -20.52 -10.16 3.90
CA GLN A 19 -20.11 -10.17 5.30
C GLN A 19 -19.06 -9.07 5.51
N ILE A 20 -19.29 -8.22 6.51
CA ILE A 20 -18.36 -7.14 6.87
C ILE A 20 -17.60 -7.57 8.12
N THR A 21 -16.28 -7.61 8.03
CA THR A 21 -15.40 -7.91 9.16
C THR A 21 -14.55 -6.68 9.49
N LEU A 22 -14.61 -6.22 10.73
CA LEU A 22 -13.84 -5.11 11.27
C LEU A 22 -12.76 -5.67 12.20
N ALA A 23 -11.51 -5.22 12.05
CA ALA A 23 -10.41 -5.57 12.95
C ALA A 23 -9.62 -4.33 13.37
N ARG A 24 -9.16 -4.28 14.62
CA ARG A 24 -8.37 -3.12 15.08
C ARG A 24 -6.95 -3.13 14.55
N GLN A 25 -6.35 -4.31 14.45
CA GLN A 25 -5.00 -4.49 13.97
C GLN A 25 -4.94 -5.67 13.03
N GLY A 26 -3.98 -5.62 12.10
CA GLY A 26 -3.64 -6.79 11.31
C GLY A 26 -2.23 -6.75 10.75
N LYS A 27 -1.72 -7.95 10.52
CA LYS A 27 -0.35 -8.23 10.10
C LYS A 27 -0.38 -9.24 8.97
N PHE A 28 0.24 -8.88 7.85
CA PHE A 28 0.51 -9.82 6.77
C PHE A 28 1.77 -10.63 7.13
N GLU A 29 1.67 -11.95 7.01
CA GLU A 29 2.79 -12.88 7.10
C GLU A 29 2.68 -13.81 5.89
N GLU A 30 3.54 -13.63 4.88
CA GLU A 30 3.52 -14.43 3.63
C GLU A 30 2.11 -14.51 3.00
N GLU A 31 1.46 -15.68 3.08
CA GLU A 31 0.14 -15.97 2.51
C GLU A 31 -0.99 -15.91 3.55
N ILE A 32 -0.76 -15.32 4.71
CA ILE A 32 -1.78 -15.14 5.74
C ILE A 32 -1.90 -13.68 6.19
N LEU A 33 -3.14 -13.26 6.42
CA LEU A 33 -3.47 -12.02 7.10
C LEU A 33 -4.00 -12.36 8.50
N LYS A 34 -3.18 -12.10 9.52
CA LYS A 34 -3.59 -12.19 10.92
C LYS A 34 -4.27 -10.91 11.35
N LEU A 35 -5.47 -11.01 11.91
CA LEU A 35 -6.30 -9.90 12.39
C LEU A 35 -6.51 -10.03 13.89
N GLU A 36 -6.54 -8.91 14.60
CA GLU A 36 -6.78 -8.86 16.05
C GLU A 36 -7.98 -7.98 16.40
N LYS A 37 -8.70 -8.38 17.47
CA LYS A 37 -9.92 -7.75 17.98
C LYS A 37 -10.97 -7.59 16.88
N VAL A 38 -11.40 -8.72 16.36
CA VAL A 38 -12.24 -8.83 15.18
C VAL A 38 -13.72 -8.82 15.56
N THR A 39 -14.53 -8.10 14.81
CA THR A 39 -16.00 -8.12 14.89
C THR A 39 -16.56 -8.28 13.49
N PHE A 40 -17.41 -9.27 13.26
CA PHE A 40 -18.04 -9.46 11.95
C PHE A 40 -19.56 -9.27 12.02
N TYR A 41 -20.12 -8.87 10.88
CA TYR A 41 -21.54 -8.63 10.66
C TYR A 41 -21.96 -9.32 9.38
N ARG A 42 -23.09 -10.04 9.45
CA ARG A 42 -23.72 -10.65 8.30
C ARG A 42 -25.13 -10.12 8.13
N PHE A 43 -25.45 -9.72 6.90
CA PHE A 43 -26.69 -9.07 6.54
C PHE A 43 -27.62 -10.04 5.83
N GLY A 44 -28.89 -10.03 6.21
CA GLY A 44 -29.93 -10.81 5.56
C GLY A 44 -30.45 -10.07 4.33
N ASN A 45 -31.29 -10.76 3.55
CA ASN A 45 -31.92 -10.16 2.36
C ASN A 45 -32.87 -8.98 2.69
N ASN A 46 -33.19 -8.79 3.97
CA ASN A 46 -34.04 -7.72 4.50
C ASN A 46 -33.24 -6.50 4.98
N TYR A 47 -31.97 -6.35 4.59
CA TYR A 47 -31.09 -5.23 4.97
C TYR A 47 -30.73 -5.17 6.47
N GLN A 48 -31.12 -6.17 7.26
CA GLN A 48 -30.82 -6.22 8.69
C GLN A 48 -29.65 -7.15 9.00
N ILE A 49 -28.93 -6.83 10.07
CA ILE A 49 -27.89 -7.71 10.61
C ILE A 49 -28.58 -8.90 11.27
N TYR A 50 -28.38 -10.09 10.73
CA TYR A 50 -28.95 -11.33 11.29
C TYR A 50 -27.92 -12.15 12.07
N ARG A 51 -26.62 -11.89 11.86
CA ARG A 51 -25.55 -12.52 12.65
C ARG A 51 -24.43 -11.52 12.93
N ARG A 52 -23.98 -11.52 14.18
CA ARG A 52 -22.81 -10.77 14.64
C ARG A 52 -21.97 -11.70 15.50
N GLY A 53 -20.66 -11.61 15.38
CA GLY A 53 -19.75 -12.30 16.28
C GLY A 53 -18.46 -11.51 16.49
N ARG A 54 -17.78 -11.84 17.58
CA ARG A 54 -16.56 -11.18 18.02
C ARG A 54 -15.51 -12.23 18.33
N PHE A 55 -14.30 -12.00 17.86
CA PHE A 55 -13.16 -12.88 18.06
C PHE A 55 -11.96 -12.05 18.50
N ASP A 56 -11.12 -12.64 19.35
CA ASP A 56 -9.87 -11.98 19.73
C ASP A 56 -8.87 -11.96 18.58
N SER A 57 -8.88 -13.00 17.74
CA SER A 57 -8.01 -13.12 16.57
C SER A 57 -8.71 -13.88 15.43
N GLN A 58 -8.35 -13.54 14.18
CA GLN A 58 -8.76 -14.28 12.98
C GLN A 58 -7.59 -14.38 12.01
N THR A 59 -7.37 -15.57 11.45
CA THR A 59 -6.43 -15.78 10.35
C THR A 59 -7.21 -15.89 9.04
N VAL A 60 -6.87 -15.03 8.08
CA VAL A 60 -7.39 -15.09 6.72
C VAL A 60 -6.30 -15.66 5.82
N TYR A 61 -6.55 -16.82 5.23
CA TYR A 61 -5.65 -17.42 4.26
C TYR A 61 -5.82 -16.76 2.91
N LEU A 62 -4.75 -16.11 2.46
CA LEU A 62 -4.67 -15.50 1.16
C LEU A 62 -4.25 -16.62 0.22
N THR A 63 -5.22 -17.28 -0.42
CA THR A 63 -4.88 -18.16 -1.56
C THR A 63 -4.00 -17.36 -2.53
N SER A 64 -3.09 -18.05 -3.23
CA SER A 64 -2.05 -17.54 -4.16
C SER A 64 -2.54 -16.63 -5.32
N ARG A 65 -3.79 -16.18 -5.26
CA ARG A 65 -4.44 -15.15 -6.08
C ARG A 65 -4.60 -13.81 -5.38
N VAL A 66 -3.86 -13.49 -4.32
CA VAL A 66 -3.61 -12.06 -4.04
C VAL A 66 -2.58 -11.61 -5.05
N PRO A 67 -2.96 -10.87 -6.12
CA PRO A 67 -1.97 -10.38 -7.03
C PRO A 67 -1.01 -9.51 -6.21
N GLU A 68 0.29 -9.66 -6.44
CA GLU A 68 1.36 -8.76 -5.96
C GLU A 68 1.01 -7.25 -6.09
N LYS A 69 0.01 -6.92 -6.92
CA LYS A 69 -0.59 -5.60 -7.10
C LYS A 69 -1.39 -5.06 -5.90
N ALA A 70 -1.63 -5.84 -4.84
CA ALA A 70 -2.22 -5.35 -3.59
C ALA A 70 -1.18 -4.86 -2.58
N ALA A 71 0.13 -4.98 -2.88
CA ALA A 71 1.09 -4.07 -2.28
C ALA A 71 0.68 -2.67 -2.71
N GLU A 72 0.20 -1.87 -1.74
CA GLU A 72 -0.21 -0.48 -1.89
C GLU A 72 0.49 0.15 -3.10
N LYS A 73 -0.26 0.60 -4.11
CA LYS A 73 0.26 1.51 -5.14
C LYS A 73 0.61 2.83 -4.44
N ARG A 74 1.64 2.81 -3.61
CA ARG A 74 2.24 3.99 -3.00
C ARG A 74 2.63 4.89 -4.15
N ALA A 75 2.17 6.12 -4.08
CA ALA A 75 2.53 7.12 -5.06
C ALA A 75 4.06 7.20 -5.14
N ILE A 76 4.62 7.56 -6.30
CA ILE A 76 6.08 7.63 -6.47
C ILE A 76 6.69 8.58 -5.42
N SER A 77 5.94 9.61 -5.01
CA SER A 77 6.25 10.52 -3.91
C SER A 77 6.46 9.84 -2.55
N GLU A 78 5.79 8.73 -2.26
CA GLU A 78 5.84 8.02 -0.98
C GLU A 78 6.95 6.95 -0.90
N LEU A 79 7.67 6.72 -2.00
CA LEU A 79 8.76 5.74 -2.05
C LEU A 79 10.05 6.34 -1.48
N SER A 80 10.88 5.51 -0.85
CA SER A 80 12.25 5.90 -0.49
C SER A 80 13.16 5.95 -1.73
N LEU A 81 14.29 6.68 -1.66
CA LEU A 81 15.26 6.77 -2.75
C LEU A 81 15.74 5.39 -3.21
N TRP A 82 15.99 4.49 -2.26
CA TRP A 82 16.40 3.11 -2.53
C TRP A 82 15.30 2.32 -3.25
N GLN A 83 14.04 2.47 -2.84
CA GLN A 83 12.89 1.83 -3.49
C GLN A 83 12.67 2.35 -4.91
N ILE A 84 12.89 3.64 -5.16
CA ILE A 84 12.84 4.22 -6.50
C ILE A 84 13.95 3.62 -7.37
N GLY A 85 15.18 3.52 -6.84
CA GLY A 85 16.30 2.89 -7.54
C GLY A 85 16.04 1.43 -7.91
N GLN A 86 15.51 0.64 -6.97
CA GLN A 86 15.12 -0.76 -7.25
C GLN A 86 14.04 -0.86 -8.32
N LYS A 87 12.96 -0.06 -8.23
CA LYS A 87 11.89 -0.06 -9.24
C LYS A 87 12.39 0.40 -10.61
N LEU A 88 13.31 1.37 -10.66
CA LEU A 88 13.92 1.84 -11.90
C LEU A 88 14.75 0.74 -12.56
N SER A 89 15.57 0.02 -11.79
CA SER A 89 16.35 -1.12 -12.29
C SER A 89 15.45 -2.24 -12.80
N LEU A 90 14.41 -2.61 -12.03
CA LEU A 90 13.44 -3.64 -12.40
C LEU A 90 12.65 -3.28 -13.66
N GLU A 91 12.27 -2.01 -13.84
CA GLU A 91 11.52 -1.59 -15.03
C GLU A 91 12.40 -1.58 -16.29
N LYS A 92 13.70 -1.28 -16.16
CA LYS A 92 14.67 -1.30 -17.26
C LYS A 92 15.05 -2.71 -17.71
N THR A 93 15.03 -3.71 -16.82
CA THR A 93 15.38 -5.10 -17.15
C THR A 93 14.21 -5.92 -17.69
N LYS A 94 13.01 -5.34 -17.79
CA LYS A 94 11.85 -6.03 -18.37
C LYS A 94 12.02 -6.26 -19.88
N PRO A 95 11.47 -7.35 -20.42
CA PRO A 95 11.51 -7.63 -21.86
C PRO A 95 10.77 -6.58 -22.70
N LYS A 96 9.83 -5.84 -22.11
CA LYS A 96 9.20 -4.66 -22.72
C LYS A 96 9.20 -3.51 -21.71
N PRO A 97 10.26 -2.67 -21.69
CA PRO A 97 10.36 -1.57 -20.75
C PRO A 97 9.32 -0.47 -21.06
N ASP A 98 8.74 0.11 -20.02
CA ASP A 98 7.87 1.28 -20.11
C ASP A 98 8.72 2.55 -19.97
N GLU A 99 9.03 3.18 -21.10
CA GLU A 99 9.89 4.37 -21.15
C GLU A 99 9.33 5.55 -20.36
N GLU A 100 8.01 5.75 -20.37
CA GLU A 100 7.39 6.87 -19.64
C GLU A 100 7.54 6.68 -18.14
N LYS A 101 7.35 5.44 -17.67
CA LYS A 101 7.52 5.08 -16.27
C LYS A 101 8.97 5.13 -15.82
N ILE A 102 9.91 4.68 -16.67
CA ILE A 102 11.35 4.80 -16.43
C ILE A 102 11.74 6.28 -16.30
N ARG A 103 11.24 7.14 -17.21
CA ARG A 103 11.51 8.58 -17.17
C ARG A 103 11.00 9.20 -15.87
N LYS A 104 9.76 8.93 -15.47
CA LYS A 104 9.20 9.44 -14.20
C LYS A 104 10.01 9.00 -12.99
N LEU A 105 10.36 7.72 -12.90
CA LEU A 105 11.18 7.19 -11.80
C LEU A 105 12.59 7.81 -11.78
N ALA A 106 13.21 8.03 -12.95
CA ALA A 106 14.52 8.64 -13.05
C ALA A 106 14.52 10.12 -12.62
N VAL A 107 13.51 10.89 -13.05
CA VAL A 107 13.37 12.30 -12.64
C VAL A 107 13.23 12.43 -11.14
N ASP A 108 12.37 11.61 -10.51
CA ASP A 108 12.20 11.63 -9.06
C ASP A 108 13.46 11.18 -8.30
N PHE A 109 14.17 10.18 -8.82
CA PHE A 109 15.43 9.72 -8.23
C PHE A 109 16.50 10.81 -8.24
N HIS A 110 16.73 11.42 -9.40
CA HIS A 110 17.72 12.49 -9.54
C HIS A 110 17.31 13.76 -8.81
N GLY A 111 16.01 14.12 -8.82
CA GLY A 111 15.49 15.27 -8.08
C GLY A 111 15.77 15.17 -6.58
N ARG A 112 15.55 13.99 -5.98
CA ARG A 112 15.80 13.78 -4.54
C ARG A 112 17.28 13.85 -4.15
N ILE A 113 18.19 13.51 -5.05
CA ILE A 113 19.65 13.67 -4.84
C ILE A 113 20.07 15.13 -5.10
N ALA A 114 19.45 15.78 -6.09
CA ALA A 114 19.75 17.14 -6.47
C ALA A 114 19.31 18.16 -5.40
N ILE A 115 18.24 17.91 -4.65
CA ILE A 115 17.74 18.84 -3.61
C ILE A 115 18.83 19.16 -2.57
N PRO A 116 19.44 18.19 -1.85
CA PRO A 116 20.52 18.49 -0.91
C PRO A 116 21.70 19.23 -1.54
N LEU A 117 22.08 18.85 -2.77
CA LEU A 117 23.19 19.48 -3.49
C LEU A 117 22.87 20.93 -3.85
N ALA A 118 21.67 21.20 -4.36
CA ALA A 118 21.20 22.54 -4.69
C ALA A 118 21.13 23.41 -3.43
N THR A 119 20.65 22.86 -2.32
CA THR A 119 20.64 23.55 -1.02
C THR A 119 22.06 23.91 -0.56
N PHE A 120 23.02 23.01 -0.72
CA PHE A 120 24.42 23.28 -0.40
C PHE A 120 25.00 24.41 -1.25
N LEU A 121 24.80 24.36 -2.57
CA LEU A 121 25.25 25.42 -3.48
C LEU A 121 24.58 26.76 -3.19
N MET A 122 23.29 26.77 -2.89
CA MET A 122 22.58 27.98 -2.46
C MET A 122 23.14 28.54 -1.17
N GLY A 123 23.51 27.70 -0.20
CA GLY A 123 24.21 28.13 1.01
C GLY A 123 25.55 28.80 0.70
N LEU A 124 26.35 28.21 -0.18
CA LEU A 124 27.64 28.78 -0.60
C LEU A 124 27.50 30.12 -1.35
N ILE A 125 26.42 30.32 -2.10
CA ILE A 125 26.18 31.59 -2.80
C ILE A 125 25.63 32.64 -1.83
N THR A 126 24.68 32.26 -0.97
CA THR A 126 23.99 33.21 -0.08
C THR A 126 24.86 33.69 1.08
N VAL A 127 25.76 32.87 1.62
CA VAL A 127 26.63 33.28 2.74
C VAL A 127 27.54 34.47 2.37
N PRO A 128 28.29 34.45 1.25
CA PRO A 128 29.08 35.61 0.81
C PRO A 128 28.22 36.81 0.41
N LEU A 129 27.02 36.59 -0.13
CA LEU A 129 26.09 37.67 -0.50
C LEU A 129 25.42 38.34 0.72
N ALA A 130 25.29 37.61 1.83
CA ALA A 130 24.70 38.09 3.07
C ALA A 130 25.72 38.79 3.98
N ILE A 131 27.00 38.42 3.89
CA ILE A 131 28.10 39.08 4.60
C ILE A 131 28.57 40.25 3.74
N LYS A 132 28.05 41.44 4.07
CA LYS A 132 28.53 42.71 3.53
C LYS A 132 29.70 43.25 4.35
#